data_AF-A0A373ULH1-F1
#
_entry.id   AF-A0A373ULH1-F1
#
_cell.length_a   1.000
_cell.length_b   1.000
_cell.length_c   1.000
_cell.angle_alpha   90.00
_cell.angle_beta   90.00
_cell.angle_gamma   90.00
#
_symmetry.space_group_name_H-M   'P 1'
#
loop_
_entity.id
_entity.type
_entity.pdbx_description
1 polymer ?
#
loop_
_entity_poly.entity_id
_entity_poly.type
_entity_poly.pdbx_seq_one_letter_code
_entity_poly.pdbx_strand_id
1 'polypeptide(L)'
;MFAKTLPFYFMKKIGICRTIQVLRMPIHRKGEGMSNIFNYNNKLFSAFDKVINIFCLSLIWFMACIPVFTIGASCTALYYAVNKVIRHGRGYIWKEFWSSFRSNFKQATVIWLIFLLIGLVMGADWFIMFQFMKAGAAWGKAFVIFVVMLVFEIAIWLYVYPNIARFENTNKAIVKNAALMSFAHLPKTILMLVILLVIAFLVYLIPFLLIFAPAAFIAIQNGIMEKIFLRYMSEEDIAKEEERNREYFN
;
A
#
# COMPACT_ATOMS: atom_id res chain seq x y z
N MET A 1 -11.91 -12.54 -10.70
CA MET A 1 -12.10 -12.05 -12.08
C MET A 1 -11.82 -10.56 -12.05
N PHE A 2 -10.59 -10.21 -12.38
CA PHE A 2 -9.97 -8.90 -12.14
C PHE A 2 -10.11 -7.99 -13.36
N ALA A 3 -10.05 -6.68 -13.12
CA ALA A 3 -10.18 -5.64 -14.13
C ALA A 3 -9.12 -5.82 -15.22
N LYS A 4 -9.58 -5.98 -16.47
CA LYS A 4 -8.74 -6.21 -17.64
C LYS A 4 -7.98 -4.92 -18.00
N THR A 5 -6.66 -5.06 -18.10
CA THR A 5 -5.75 -4.30 -18.97
C THR A 5 -5.84 -2.77 -18.92
N LEU A 6 -4.91 -2.13 -18.20
CA LEU A 6 -4.64 -0.69 -18.27
C LEU A 6 -3.38 -0.32 -19.11
N PRO A 7 -3.15 -0.82 -20.36
CA PRO A 7 -2.16 -0.25 -21.24
C PRO A 7 -2.85 0.58 -22.32
N PHE A 8 -3.17 1.86 -22.08
CA PHE A 8 -3.19 2.94 -23.11
C PHE A 8 -3.85 4.26 -22.64
N TYR A 9 -4.63 4.28 -21.55
CA TYR A 9 -5.36 5.49 -21.15
C TYR A 9 -4.49 6.59 -20.51
N PHE A 10 -3.21 6.31 -20.24
CA PHE A 10 -2.29 7.23 -19.56
C PHE A 10 -1.98 8.52 -20.37
N MET A 11 -2.21 8.54 -21.69
CA MET A 11 -1.85 9.69 -22.54
C MET A 11 -3.01 10.62 -22.94
N LYS A 12 -4.28 10.28 -22.68
CA LYS A 12 -5.42 11.06 -23.21
C LYS A 12 -6.08 12.02 -22.21
N LYS A 13 -5.68 12.02 -20.93
CA LYS A 13 -6.40 12.75 -19.86
C LYS A 13 -5.55 13.82 -19.15
N ILE A 14 -4.75 14.57 -19.92
CA ILE A 14 -4.12 15.83 -19.47
C ILE A 14 -5.01 17.06 -19.82
N GLY A 15 -6.23 16.85 -20.35
CA GLY A 15 -7.20 17.90 -20.65
C GLY A 15 -8.32 18.01 -19.60
N ILE A 16 -8.24 19.06 -18.79
CA ILE A 16 -9.34 19.92 -18.27
C ILE A 16 -10.77 19.45 -18.62
N CYS A 17 -11.64 19.21 -17.62
CA CYS A 17 -12.91 19.94 -17.38
C CYS A 17 -13.86 19.25 -16.37
N ARG A 18 -14.39 20.10 -15.46
CA ARG A 18 -15.75 20.18 -14.86
C ARG A 18 -16.37 19.03 -14.03
N THR A 19 -16.60 19.40 -12.76
CA THR A 19 -17.88 19.47 -12.02
C THR A 19 -19.08 18.66 -12.53
N ILE A 20 -19.69 17.86 -11.63
CA ILE A 20 -21.15 17.60 -11.43
C ILE A 20 -21.26 16.73 -10.14
N GLN A 21 -21.65 17.32 -9.00
CA GLN A 21 -23.00 17.35 -8.41
C GLN A 21 -23.47 15.98 -7.88
N VAL A 22 -23.22 15.76 -6.58
CA VAL A 22 -23.65 14.59 -5.81
C VAL A 22 -25.11 14.77 -5.40
N LEU A 23 -25.99 13.91 -5.92
CA LEU A 23 -27.36 13.72 -5.42
C LEU A 23 -27.29 12.94 -4.09
N ARG A 24 -27.76 13.54 -3.00
CA ARG A 24 -27.97 12.87 -1.70
C ARG A 24 -29.38 13.22 -1.22
N MET A 25 -30.30 12.25 -1.27
CA MET A 25 -31.59 12.34 -0.58
C MET A 25 -31.45 11.87 0.88
N PRO A 26 -32.29 12.36 1.81
CA PRO A 26 -32.08 12.22 3.25
C PRO A 26 -32.67 10.91 3.79
N ILE A 27 -31.94 10.26 4.72
CA ILE A 27 -32.47 9.18 5.55
C ILE A 27 -32.90 9.80 6.88
N HIS A 28 -34.21 9.84 7.15
CA HIS A 28 -34.71 10.13 8.49
C HIS A 28 -34.43 8.95 9.44
N ARG A 29 -33.83 9.20 10.59
CA ARG A 29 -33.70 8.25 11.70
C ARG A 29 -34.29 8.88 12.96
N LYS A 30 -35.36 8.26 13.50
CA LYS A 30 -35.91 8.59 14.83
C LYS A 30 -35.60 7.43 15.78
N GLY A 31 -35.04 7.71 16.95
CA GLY A 31 -34.77 6.74 18.02
C GLY A 31 -33.46 6.98 18.78
N GLU A 32 -33.35 8.14 19.42
CA GLU A 32 -32.20 8.57 20.23
C GLU A 32 -32.39 8.12 21.70
N GLY A 33 -31.41 7.41 22.26
CA GLY A 33 -31.40 7.07 23.69
C GLY A 33 -30.73 5.74 24.01
N MET A 34 -31.37 4.61 23.68
CA MET A 34 -30.87 3.26 24.01
C MET A 34 -30.00 2.63 22.91
N SER A 35 -30.18 3.08 21.67
CA SER A 35 -29.45 2.60 20.48
C SER A 35 -27.96 2.96 20.53
N ASN A 36 -27.58 4.01 21.26
CA ASN A 36 -26.21 4.50 21.30
C ASN A 36 -25.26 3.64 22.14
N ILE A 37 -25.72 2.99 23.22
CA ILE A 37 -24.86 2.13 24.05
C ILE A 37 -24.59 0.79 23.34
N PHE A 38 -25.61 0.19 22.72
CA PHE A 38 -25.43 -1.01 21.89
C PHE A 38 -24.63 -0.73 20.60
N ASN A 39 -24.81 0.43 19.98
CA ASN A 39 -24.03 0.86 18.82
C ASN A 39 -22.59 1.23 19.22
N TYR A 40 -22.38 1.77 20.41
CA TYR A 40 -21.03 2.02 20.95
C TYR A 40 -20.30 0.71 21.24
N ASN A 41 -20.95 -0.26 21.89
CA ASN A 41 -20.39 -1.60 22.06
C ASN A 41 -20.03 -2.22 20.71
N ASN A 42 -20.93 -2.18 19.74
CA ASN A 42 -20.64 -2.74 18.41
C ASN A 42 -19.48 -2.03 17.69
N LYS A 43 -19.38 -0.70 17.80
CA LYS A 43 -18.24 0.07 17.24
C LYS A 43 -16.93 -0.20 17.97
N LEU A 44 -16.98 -0.33 19.30
CA LEU A 44 -15.83 -0.65 20.12
C LEU A 44 -15.32 -2.06 19.80
N PHE A 45 -16.20 -3.07 19.79
CA PHE A 45 -15.87 -4.43 19.37
C PHE A 45 -15.29 -4.46 17.95
N SER A 46 -15.90 -3.75 16.99
CA SER A 46 -15.37 -3.64 15.63
C SER A 46 -13.98 -2.98 15.57
N ALA A 47 -13.69 -2.02 16.45
CA ALA A 47 -12.36 -1.41 16.55
C ALA A 47 -11.34 -2.39 17.15
N PHE A 48 -11.72 -3.13 18.19
CA PHE A 48 -10.90 -4.20 18.78
C PHE A 48 -10.58 -5.28 17.75
N ASP A 49 -11.57 -5.74 16.98
CA ASP A 49 -11.37 -6.71 15.91
C ASP A 49 -10.35 -6.20 14.88
N LYS A 50 -10.42 -4.91 14.51
CA LYS A 50 -9.43 -4.31 13.59
C LYS A 50 -8.03 -4.29 14.17
N VAL A 51 -7.87 -4.02 15.47
CA VAL A 51 -6.55 -4.04 16.13
C VAL A 51 -5.98 -5.45 16.16
N ILE A 52 -6.79 -6.45 16.52
CA ILE A 52 -6.41 -7.87 16.49
C ILE A 52 -6.04 -8.28 15.06
N ASN A 53 -6.82 -7.84 14.08
CA ASN A 53 -6.57 -8.10 12.67
C ASN A 53 -5.25 -7.49 12.18
N ILE A 54 -4.91 -6.25 12.59
CA ILE A 54 -3.61 -5.61 12.30
C ILE A 54 -2.46 -6.40 12.92
N PHE A 55 -2.63 -6.84 14.17
CA PHE A 55 -1.64 -7.67 14.87
C PHE A 55 -1.41 -8.99 14.12
N CYS A 56 -2.47 -9.76 13.86
CA CYS A 56 -2.39 -11.04 13.16
C CYS A 56 -1.80 -10.90 11.75
N LEU A 57 -2.20 -9.88 10.99
CA LEU A 57 -1.65 -9.62 9.65
C LEU A 57 -0.16 -9.30 9.68
N SER A 58 0.28 -8.51 10.65
CA SER A 58 1.70 -8.18 10.80
C SER A 58 2.52 -9.42 11.13
N LEU A 59 2.03 -10.30 12.03
CA LEU A 59 2.70 -11.57 12.32
C LEU A 59 2.78 -12.49 11.10
N ILE A 60 1.70 -12.62 10.34
CA ILE A 60 1.68 -13.40 9.09
C ILE A 60 2.69 -12.82 8.10
N TRP A 61 2.76 -11.50 7.98
CA TRP A 61 3.73 -10.82 7.13
C TRP A 61 5.17 -11.11 7.57
N PHE A 62 5.49 -11.03 8.87
CA PHE A 62 6.82 -11.38 9.37
C PHE A 62 7.20 -12.83 9.04
N MET A 63 6.29 -13.79 9.27
CA MET A 63 6.52 -15.20 8.91
C MET A 63 6.75 -15.37 7.41
N ALA A 64 5.93 -14.69 6.60
CA ALA A 64 6.04 -14.76 5.14
C ALA A 64 7.30 -14.06 4.60
N CYS A 65 7.91 -13.13 5.36
CA CYS A 65 9.13 -12.41 5.00
C CYS A 65 10.43 -13.08 5.48
N ILE A 66 10.37 -14.23 6.16
CA ILE A 66 11.58 -14.95 6.63
C ILE A 66 12.55 -15.21 5.47
N PRO A 67 12.11 -15.74 4.32
CA PRO A 67 12.96 -15.76 3.13
C PRO A 67 12.99 -14.36 2.51
N VAL A 68 14.17 -13.74 2.39
CA VAL A 68 14.25 -12.35 1.92
C VAL A 68 13.59 -12.16 0.54
N PHE A 69 13.65 -13.15 -0.36
CA PHE A 69 13.05 -13.08 -1.70
C PHE A 69 11.50 -13.08 -1.73
N THR A 70 10.83 -13.29 -0.59
CA THR A 70 9.35 -13.28 -0.52
C THR A 70 8.79 -11.95 -0.01
N ILE A 71 9.64 -11.01 0.44
CA ILE A 71 9.19 -9.70 0.96
C ILE A 71 8.25 -9.01 -0.02
N GLY A 72 8.55 -9.02 -1.32
CA GLY A 72 7.66 -8.44 -2.33
C GLY A 72 6.27 -9.07 -2.37
N ALA A 73 6.21 -10.42 -2.42
CA ALA A 73 4.94 -11.15 -2.41
C ALA A 73 4.16 -10.94 -1.11
N SER A 74 4.85 -10.90 0.04
CA SER A 74 4.28 -10.62 1.35
C SER A 74 3.68 -9.21 1.41
N CYS A 75 4.36 -8.19 0.88
CA CYS A 75 3.84 -6.82 0.82
C CYS A 75 2.58 -6.70 -0.04
N THR A 76 2.55 -7.35 -1.21
CA THR A 76 1.35 -7.43 -2.07
C THR A 76 0.19 -8.13 -1.36
N ALA A 77 0.45 -9.27 -0.71
CA ALA A 77 -0.55 -10.02 0.04
C ALA A 77 -1.10 -9.23 1.23
N LEU A 78 -0.22 -8.52 1.96
CA LEU A 78 -0.60 -7.66 3.06
C LEU A 78 -1.52 -6.53 2.60
N TYR A 79 -1.17 -5.83 1.51
CA TYR A 79 -2.03 -4.79 0.92
C TYR A 79 -3.40 -5.36 0.54
N TYR A 80 -3.43 -6.50 -0.14
CA TYR A 80 -4.68 -7.14 -0.54
C TYR A 80 -5.56 -7.52 0.66
N ALA A 81 -4.99 -8.16 1.68
CA ALA A 81 -5.72 -8.61 2.85
C ALA A 81 -6.22 -7.42 3.71
N VAL A 82 -5.41 -6.36 3.85
CA VAL A 82 -5.83 -5.11 4.49
C VAL A 82 -7.00 -4.49 3.74
N ASN A 83 -6.92 -4.39 2.41
CA ASN A 83 -8.02 -3.84 1.62
C ASN A 83 -9.29 -4.69 1.74
N LYS A 84 -9.19 -6.00 1.62
CA LYS A 84 -10.37 -6.87 1.60
C LYS A 84 -10.99 -7.08 2.98
N VAL A 85 -10.16 -7.38 3.98
CA VAL A 85 -10.63 -7.76 5.32
C VAL A 85 -10.80 -6.55 6.23
N ILE A 86 -9.81 -5.67 6.35
CA ILE A 86 -9.88 -4.54 7.30
C ILE A 86 -10.81 -3.43 6.79
N ARG A 87 -10.74 -3.09 5.50
CA ARG A 87 -11.53 -1.98 4.93
C ARG A 87 -12.94 -2.39 4.56
N HIS A 88 -13.08 -3.54 3.90
CA HIS A 88 -14.37 -3.99 3.37
C HIS A 88 -15.02 -5.06 4.24
N GLY A 89 -14.37 -5.58 5.29
CA GLY A 89 -14.98 -6.58 6.18
C GLY A 89 -15.23 -7.94 5.53
N ARG A 90 -14.50 -8.28 4.45
CA ARG A 90 -14.75 -9.49 3.66
C ARG A 90 -13.64 -10.52 3.79
N GLY A 91 -14.02 -11.75 4.03
CA GLY A 91 -13.12 -12.90 4.12
C GLY A 91 -12.32 -12.96 5.41
N TYR A 92 -11.51 -14.00 5.54
CA TYR A 92 -10.64 -14.23 6.69
C TYR A 92 -9.19 -13.87 6.35
N ILE A 93 -8.51 -13.19 7.28
CA ILE A 93 -7.12 -12.73 7.12
C ILE A 93 -6.19 -13.80 6.57
N TRP A 94 -6.18 -14.97 7.20
CA TRP A 94 -5.29 -16.06 6.82
C TRP A 94 -5.54 -16.51 5.39
N LYS A 95 -6.82 -16.73 5.05
CA LYS A 95 -7.25 -17.18 3.73
C LYS A 95 -6.89 -16.15 2.65
N GLU A 96 -7.20 -14.89 2.89
CA GLU A 96 -7.01 -13.82 1.91
C GLU A 96 -5.54 -13.45 1.71
N PHE A 97 -4.74 -13.44 2.78
CA PHE A 97 -3.30 -13.22 2.69
C PHE A 97 -2.64 -14.33 1.86
N TRP A 98 -2.83 -15.60 2.23
CA TRP A 98 -2.17 -16.71 1.54
C TRP A 98 -2.70 -16.95 0.12
N SER A 99 -3.97 -16.63 -0.14
CA SER A 99 -4.54 -16.64 -1.49
C SER A 99 -3.81 -15.62 -2.39
N SER A 100 -3.72 -14.36 -1.94
CA SER A 100 -3.03 -13.30 -2.70
C SER A 100 -1.52 -13.52 -2.81
N PHE A 101 -0.90 -14.06 -1.76
CA PHE A 101 0.52 -14.39 -1.75
C PHE A 101 0.84 -15.39 -2.87
N ARG A 102 0.06 -16.48 -2.99
CA ARG A 102 0.29 -17.51 -4.01
C ARG A 102 -0.03 -17.02 -5.40
N SER A 103 -1.12 -16.27 -5.59
CA SER A 103 -1.51 -15.78 -6.92
C SER A 103 -0.50 -14.78 -7.48
N ASN A 104 0.10 -13.95 -6.62
CA ASN A 104 1.03 -12.90 -7.04
C ASN A 104 2.51 -13.26 -6.82
N PHE A 105 2.82 -14.43 -6.29
CA PHE A 105 4.18 -14.81 -5.85
C PHE A 105 5.23 -14.56 -6.93
N LYS A 106 5.03 -15.15 -8.12
CA LYS A 106 5.99 -15.06 -9.22
C LYS A 106 6.21 -13.60 -9.67
N GLN A 107 5.13 -12.86 -9.88
CA GLN A 107 5.21 -11.48 -10.36
C GLN A 107 5.86 -10.56 -9.31
N ALA A 108 5.40 -10.63 -8.06
CA ALA A 108 5.87 -9.79 -6.98
C ALA A 108 7.33 -10.09 -6.62
N THR A 109 7.73 -11.37 -6.56
CA THR A 109 9.11 -11.76 -6.29
C THR A 109 10.06 -11.35 -7.41
N VAL A 110 9.69 -11.50 -8.70
CA VAL A 110 10.55 -11.06 -9.80
C VAL A 110 10.80 -9.55 -9.74
N ILE A 111 9.76 -8.76 -9.52
CA ILE A 111 9.90 -7.30 -9.40
C ILE A 111 10.75 -6.94 -8.17
N TRP A 112 10.50 -7.60 -7.04
CA TRP A 112 11.29 -7.42 -5.82
C TRP A 112 12.76 -7.73 -6.01
N LEU A 113 13.13 -8.85 -6.64
CA LEU A 113 14.54 -9.19 -6.84
C LEU A 113 15.29 -8.16 -7.70
N ILE A 114 14.61 -7.56 -8.68
CA ILE A 114 15.18 -6.46 -9.49
C ILE A 114 15.44 -5.24 -8.61
N PHE A 115 14.45 -4.82 -7.81
CA PHE A 115 14.63 -3.71 -6.88
C PHE A 115 15.68 -4.00 -5.80
N LEU A 116 15.68 -5.20 -5.23
CA LEU A 116 16.69 -5.63 -4.26
C LEU A 116 18.10 -5.51 -4.84
N LEU A 117 18.31 -5.95 -6.08
CA LEU A 117 19.61 -5.81 -6.75
C LEU A 117 20.01 -4.34 -6.92
N ILE A 118 19.08 -3.50 -7.39
CA ILE A 118 19.29 -2.06 -7.56
C ILE A 118 19.65 -1.41 -6.21
N GLY A 119 18.85 -1.64 -5.17
CA GLY A 119 19.07 -1.12 -3.83
C GLY A 119 20.37 -1.62 -3.19
N LEU A 120 20.79 -2.87 -3.45
CA LEU A 120 22.08 -3.39 -2.98
C LEU A 120 23.27 -2.68 -3.63
N VAL A 121 23.23 -2.47 -4.95
CA VAL A 121 24.28 -1.73 -5.67
C VAL A 121 24.36 -0.30 -5.16
N MET A 122 23.22 0.39 -5.08
CA MET A 122 23.16 1.78 -4.63
C MET A 122 23.52 1.95 -3.15
N GLY A 123 23.17 0.97 -2.31
CA GLY A 123 23.58 0.91 -0.92
C GLY A 123 25.08 0.69 -0.74
N ALA A 124 25.69 -0.14 -1.58
CA ALA A 124 27.14 -0.34 -1.59
C ALA A 124 27.87 0.94 -2.03
N ASP A 125 27.42 1.58 -3.11
CA ASP A 125 27.98 2.85 -3.59
C ASP A 125 27.86 3.96 -2.54
N TRP A 126 26.68 4.06 -1.90
CA TRP A 126 26.48 4.98 -0.77
C TRP A 126 27.49 4.72 0.34
N PHE A 127 27.65 3.46 0.76
CA PHE A 127 28.56 3.08 1.83
C PHE A 127 30.00 3.44 1.50
N ILE A 128 30.47 3.09 0.30
CA ILE A 128 31.84 3.38 -0.16
C ILE A 128 32.08 4.90 -0.20
N MET A 129 31.18 5.67 -0.81
CA MET A 129 31.31 7.13 -0.88
C MET A 129 31.29 7.79 0.50
N PHE A 130 30.48 7.26 1.42
CA PHE A 130 30.43 7.72 2.80
C PHE A 130 31.76 7.48 3.52
N GLN A 131 32.43 6.34 3.30
CA GLN A 131 33.76 6.10 3.88
C GLN A 131 34.82 7.05 3.30
N PHE A 132 34.79 7.34 1.99
CA PHE A 132 35.69 8.33 1.39
C PHE A 132 35.49 9.73 1.96
N MET A 133 34.24 10.12 2.24
CA MET A 133 33.93 11.38 2.91
C MET A 133 34.54 11.43 4.31
N LYS A 134 34.39 10.35 5.09
CA LYS A 134 35.01 10.24 6.42
C LYS A 134 36.53 10.28 6.38
N ALA A 135 37.15 9.79 5.31
CA ALA A 135 38.60 9.86 5.09
C ALA A 135 39.08 11.25 4.59
N GLY A 136 38.19 12.23 4.46
CA GLY A 136 38.53 13.61 4.06
C GLY A 136 38.57 13.84 2.54
N ALA A 137 38.20 12.85 1.72
CA ALA A 137 38.18 13.01 0.27
C ALA A 137 36.97 13.86 -0.17
N ALA A 138 37.22 14.94 -0.93
CA ALA A 138 36.18 15.89 -1.35
C ALA A 138 35.06 15.25 -2.17
N TRP A 139 35.39 14.28 -3.04
CA TRP A 139 34.42 13.54 -3.85
C TRP A 139 33.50 12.64 -3.01
N GLY A 140 33.87 12.32 -1.77
CA GLY A 140 33.05 11.48 -0.90
C GLY A 140 31.67 12.08 -0.62
N LYS A 141 31.51 13.41 -0.72
CA LYS A 141 30.22 14.12 -0.58
C LYS A 141 29.16 13.67 -1.60
N ALA A 142 29.56 13.00 -2.68
CA ALA A 142 28.64 12.40 -3.64
C ALA A 142 27.73 11.31 -3.04
N PHE A 143 28.00 10.82 -1.81
CA PHE A 143 27.12 9.86 -1.12
C PHE A 143 25.65 10.34 -1.03
N VAL A 144 25.42 11.66 -0.95
CA VAL A 144 24.07 12.25 -0.89
C VAL A 144 23.24 11.90 -2.13
N ILE A 145 23.87 11.78 -3.30
CA ILE A 145 23.19 11.40 -4.55
C ILE A 145 22.58 10.01 -4.40
N PHE A 146 23.33 9.04 -3.88
CA PHE A 146 22.85 7.68 -3.67
C PHE A 146 21.74 7.61 -2.62
N VAL A 147 21.80 8.43 -1.56
CA VAL A 147 20.69 8.57 -0.60
C VAL A 147 19.42 9.05 -1.29
N VAL A 148 19.50 10.10 -2.10
CA VAL A 148 18.35 10.64 -2.83
C VAL A 148 17.76 9.58 -3.78
N MET A 149 18.61 8.85 -4.50
CA MET A 149 18.12 7.82 -5.41
C MET A 149 17.47 6.63 -4.67
N LEU A 150 17.99 6.23 -3.50
CA LEU A 150 17.35 5.22 -2.63
C LEU A 150 15.97 5.69 -2.13
N VAL A 151 15.83 6.98 -1.78
CA VAL A 151 14.54 7.55 -1.41
C VAL A 151 13.55 7.48 -2.57
N PHE A 152 14.00 7.74 -3.81
CA PHE A 152 13.16 7.57 -5.00
C PHE A 152 12.77 6.11 -5.23
N GLU A 153 13.68 5.17 -5.02
CA GLU A 153 13.37 3.74 -5.11
C GLU A 153 12.27 3.35 -4.12
N ILE A 154 12.42 3.75 -2.84
CA ILE A 154 11.40 3.54 -1.80
C ILE A 154 10.08 4.21 -2.19
N ALA A 155 10.12 5.42 -2.76
CA ALA A 155 8.92 6.11 -3.21
C ALA A 155 8.17 5.32 -4.29
N ILE A 156 8.87 4.71 -5.25
CA ILE A 156 8.25 3.88 -6.30
C ILE A 156 7.66 2.61 -5.68
N TRP A 157 8.35 2.00 -4.74
CA TRP A 157 7.91 0.82 -4.01
C TRP A 157 6.56 0.98 -3.31
N LEU A 158 6.31 2.16 -2.73
CA LEU A 158 5.02 2.49 -2.11
C LEU A 158 3.85 2.41 -3.11
N TYR A 159 4.12 2.37 -4.40
CA TYR A 159 3.10 2.23 -5.44
C TYR A 159 3.13 0.85 -6.10
N VAL A 160 4.29 0.18 -6.19
CA VAL A 160 4.44 -1.11 -6.88
C VAL A 160 3.53 -2.19 -6.30
N TYR A 161 3.66 -2.51 -5.02
CA TYR A 161 2.92 -3.63 -4.43
C TYR A 161 1.40 -3.41 -4.36
N PRO A 162 0.90 -2.19 -4.05
CA PRO A 162 -0.51 -1.87 -4.24
C PRO A 162 -0.98 -2.06 -5.68
N ASN A 163 -0.18 -1.66 -6.68
CA ASN A 163 -0.54 -1.86 -8.08
C ASN A 163 -0.63 -3.35 -8.45
N ILE A 164 0.29 -4.19 -7.96
CA ILE A 164 0.23 -5.65 -8.17
C ILE A 164 -1.04 -6.23 -7.52
N ALA A 165 -1.36 -5.80 -6.29
CA ALA A 165 -2.53 -6.30 -5.56
C ALA A 165 -3.85 -5.90 -6.22
N ARG A 166 -3.85 -4.79 -6.98
CA ARG A 166 -5.05 -4.15 -7.51
C ARG A 166 -5.29 -4.47 -8.98
N PHE A 167 -4.23 -4.56 -9.78
CA PHE A 167 -4.33 -4.63 -11.24
C PHE A 167 -3.59 -5.86 -11.78
N GLU A 168 -4.28 -6.63 -12.63
CA GLU A 168 -3.65 -7.66 -13.45
C GLU A 168 -2.99 -6.99 -14.67
N ASN A 169 -1.71 -6.65 -14.54
CA ASN A 169 -0.92 -6.02 -15.58
C ASN A 169 0.45 -6.70 -15.71
N THR A 170 1.15 -6.44 -16.81
CA THR A 170 2.53 -6.94 -17.00
C THR A 170 3.51 -6.27 -16.05
N ASN A 171 4.64 -6.92 -15.73
CA ASN A 171 5.64 -6.39 -14.80
C ASN A 171 6.14 -5.00 -15.23
N LYS A 172 6.36 -4.80 -16.53
CA LYS A 172 6.78 -3.50 -17.10
C LYS A 172 5.73 -2.43 -16.87
N ALA A 173 4.45 -2.76 -17.09
CA ALA A 173 3.35 -1.83 -16.87
C ALA A 173 3.19 -1.48 -15.38
N ILE A 174 3.31 -2.46 -14.48
CA ILE A 174 3.27 -2.22 -13.02
C ILE A 174 4.34 -1.24 -12.59
N VAL A 175 5.61 -1.49 -12.94
CA VAL A 175 6.72 -0.62 -12.53
C VAL A 175 6.58 0.77 -13.14
N LYS A 176 6.22 0.85 -14.43
CA LYS A 176 5.99 2.13 -15.12
C LYS A 176 4.85 2.92 -14.47
N ASN A 177 3.72 2.28 -14.21
CA ASN A 177 2.56 2.92 -13.57
C ASN A 177 2.89 3.36 -12.15
N ALA A 178 3.60 2.54 -11.38
CA ALA A 178 4.02 2.88 -10.03
C ALA A 178 4.93 4.11 -10.00
N ALA A 179 5.95 4.15 -10.86
CA ALA A 179 6.84 5.29 -10.98
C ALA A 179 6.07 6.55 -11.43
N LEU A 180 5.24 6.45 -12.45
CA LEU A 180 4.44 7.57 -12.91
C LEU A 180 3.49 8.10 -11.84
N MET A 181 2.85 7.22 -11.06
CA MET A 181 1.99 7.62 -9.94
C MET A 181 2.78 8.27 -8.80
N SER A 182 3.99 7.78 -8.48
CA SER A 182 4.81 8.37 -7.41
C SER A 182 5.25 9.80 -7.76
N PHE A 183 5.48 10.12 -9.04
CA PHE A 183 5.77 11.47 -9.51
C PHE A 183 4.52 12.32 -9.77
N ALA A 184 3.42 11.73 -10.23
CA ALA A 184 2.18 12.47 -10.49
C ALA A 184 1.50 12.92 -9.19
N HIS A 185 1.68 12.17 -8.10
CA HIS A 185 1.06 12.45 -6.80
C HIS A 185 2.10 12.76 -5.71
N LEU A 186 3.11 13.59 -6.03
CA LEU A 186 4.20 13.94 -5.11
C LEU A 186 3.74 14.32 -3.68
N PRO A 187 2.68 15.14 -3.46
CA PRO A 187 2.23 15.43 -2.10
C PRO A 187 1.77 14.18 -1.32
N LYS A 188 1.15 13.21 -2.01
CA LYS A 188 0.75 11.94 -1.40
C LYS A 188 1.93 11.01 -1.20
N THR A 189 2.88 10.99 -2.13
CA THR A 189 4.15 10.25 -2.01
C THR A 189 4.94 10.72 -0.79
N ILE A 190 5.14 12.03 -0.66
CA ILE A 190 5.81 12.65 0.49
C ILE A 190 5.07 12.32 1.78
N LEU A 191 3.74 12.43 1.79
CA LEU A 191 2.94 12.05 2.96
C LEU A 191 3.16 10.59 3.37
N MET A 192 3.18 9.64 2.43
CA MET A 192 3.43 8.22 2.74
C MET A 192 4.86 7.97 3.22
N LEU A 193 5.86 8.67 2.67
CA LEU A 193 7.24 8.62 3.15
C LEU A 193 7.35 9.17 4.59
N VAL A 194 6.70 10.29 4.89
CA VAL A 194 6.67 10.87 6.24
C VAL A 194 5.99 9.92 7.22
N ILE A 195 4.86 9.30 6.84
CA ILE A 195 4.19 8.29 7.67
C ILE A 195 5.12 7.09 7.94
N LEU A 196 5.83 6.62 6.92
CA LEU A 196 6.81 5.54 7.07
C LEU A 196 7.92 5.92 8.07
N LEU A 197 8.47 7.13 7.95
CA LEU A 197 9.49 7.65 8.86
C LEU A 197 8.97 7.82 10.29
N VAL A 198 7.74 8.33 10.46
CA VAL A 198 7.11 8.48 11.78
C VAL A 198 6.90 7.12 12.43
N ILE A 199 6.41 6.12 11.69
CA ILE A 199 6.25 4.76 12.22
C ILE A 199 7.61 4.17 12.59
N ALA A 200 8.62 4.30 11.74
CA ALA A 200 9.97 3.83 12.05
C ALA A 200 10.55 4.51 13.31
N PHE A 201 10.34 5.81 13.47
CA PHE A 201 10.75 6.56 14.66
C PHE A 201 10.00 6.11 15.92
N LEU A 202 8.69 5.86 15.83
CA LEU A 202 7.90 5.33 16.94
C LEU A 202 8.34 3.92 17.34
N VAL A 203 8.68 3.06 16.38
CA VAL A 203 9.25 1.73 16.64
C VAL A 203 10.63 1.84 17.30
N TYR A 204 11.45 2.80 16.88
CA TYR A 204 12.74 3.05 17.53
C TYR A 204 12.57 3.45 19.00
N LEU A 205 11.60 4.31 19.32
CA LEU A 205 11.31 4.71 20.70
C LEU A 205 10.65 3.60 21.52
N ILE A 206 9.76 2.82 20.89
CA ILE A 206 8.96 1.77 21.54
C ILE A 206 9.04 0.52 20.66
N PRO A 207 10.06 -0.34 20.83
CA PRO A 207 10.29 -1.52 19.98
C PRO A 207 9.10 -2.48 19.90
N PHE A 208 8.27 -2.52 20.94
CA PHE A 208 7.04 -3.32 20.96
C PHE A 208 6.08 -2.96 19.81
N LEU A 209 6.08 -1.72 19.30
CA LEU A 209 5.22 -1.32 18.18
C LEU A 209 5.56 -2.01 16.86
N LEU A 210 6.74 -2.64 16.75
CA LEU A 210 7.16 -3.38 15.56
C LEU A 210 6.14 -4.44 15.14
N ILE A 211 5.47 -5.09 16.11
CA ILE A 211 4.51 -6.16 15.85
C ILE A 211 3.21 -5.66 15.20
N PHE A 212 2.94 -4.35 15.22
CA PHE A 212 1.78 -3.74 14.57
C PHE A 212 2.18 -2.94 13.32
N ALA A 213 3.44 -2.51 13.23
CA ALA A 213 3.92 -1.52 12.28
C ALA A 213 3.62 -1.87 10.80
N PRO A 214 3.86 -3.10 10.29
CA PRO A 214 3.63 -3.40 8.88
C PRO A 214 2.16 -3.25 8.48
N ALA A 215 1.23 -3.92 9.18
CA ALA A 215 -0.18 -3.85 8.80
C ALA A 215 -0.78 -2.47 9.11
N ALA A 216 -0.31 -1.78 10.15
CA ALA A 216 -0.74 -0.41 10.44
C ALA A 216 -0.33 0.56 9.33
N PHE A 217 0.92 0.48 8.87
CA PHE A 217 1.41 1.26 7.74
C PHE A 217 0.58 0.99 6.48
N ILE A 218 0.41 -0.28 6.12
CA ILE A 218 -0.37 -0.66 4.93
C ILE A 218 -1.84 -0.24 5.06
N ALA A 219 -2.45 -0.28 6.25
CA ALA A 219 -3.81 0.19 6.47
C ALA A 219 -3.96 1.69 6.19
N ILE A 220 -2.98 2.50 6.60
CA ILE A 220 -2.97 3.94 6.31
C ILE A 220 -2.70 4.18 4.82
N GLN A 221 -1.65 3.54 4.28
CA GLN A 221 -1.26 3.63 2.87
C GLN A 221 -2.41 3.24 1.93
N ASN A 222 -3.11 2.16 2.21
CA ASN A 222 -4.28 1.71 1.44
C ASN A 222 -5.34 2.81 1.34
N GLY A 223 -5.64 3.54 2.42
CA GLY A 223 -6.60 4.64 2.38
C GLY A 223 -6.19 5.82 1.48
N ILE A 224 -4.88 6.01 1.28
CA ILE A 224 -4.34 7.01 0.35
C ILE A 224 -4.37 6.44 -1.07
N MET A 225 -3.90 5.21 -1.25
CA MET A 225 -3.78 4.53 -2.53
C MET A 225 -5.12 4.26 -3.19
N GLU A 226 -6.15 3.84 -2.46
CA GLU A 226 -7.48 3.63 -3.03
C GLU A 226 -8.06 4.93 -3.60
N LYS A 227 -7.83 6.08 -2.94
CA LYS A 227 -8.24 7.39 -3.48
C LYS A 227 -7.49 7.76 -4.76
N ILE A 228 -6.25 7.30 -4.91
CA ILE A 228 -5.47 7.49 -6.14
C ILE A 228 -6.03 6.56 -7.21
N PHE A 229 -6.20 5.27 -6.92
CA PHE A 229 -6.69 4.27 -7.87
C PHE A 229 -8.08 4.58 -8.43
N LEU A 230 -9.00 5.08 -7.61
CA LEU A 230 -10.33 5.49 -8.07
C LEU A 230 -10.30 6.57 -9.17
N ARG A 231 -9.23 7.37 -9.27
CA ARG A 231 -9.06 8.35 -10.36
C ARG A 231 -8.66 7.72 -11.69
N TYR A 232 -8.15 6.49 -11.66
CA TYR A 232 -7.63 5.76 -12.81
C TYR A 232 -8.50 4.56 -13.21
N MET A 233 -9.49 4.20 -12.41
CA MET A 233 -10.45 3.12 -12.72
C MET A 233 -11.61 3.64 -13.57
N SER A 234 -12.16 2.75 -14.41
CA SER A 234 -13.41 3.02 -15.15
C SER A 234 -14.62 2.94 -14.21
N GLU A 235 -15.73 3.59 -14.59
CA GLU A 235 -16.98 3.51 -13.81
C GLU A 235 -17.50 2.07 -13.71
N GLU A 236 -17.35 1.28 -14.78
CA GLU A 236 -17.72 -0.13 -14.80
C GLU A 236 -16.92 -0.96 -13.78
N ASP A 237 -15.62 -0.73 -13.65
CA ASP A 237 -14.78 -1.47 -12.71
C ASP A 237 -15.10 -1.13 -11.25
N ILE A 238 -15.45 0.13 -10.99
CA ILE A 238 -15.92 0.59 -9.68
C ILE A 238 -17.26 -0.07 -9.34
N ALA A 239 -18.22 -0.06 -10.26
CA ALA A 239 -19.53 -0.67 -10.07
C ALA A 239 -19.43 -2.17 -9.75
N LYS A 240 -18.60 -2.92 -10.49
CA LYS A 240 -18.34 -4.35 -10.24
C LYS A 240 -17.75 -4.60 -8.86
N GLU A 241 -16.91 -3.70 -8.36
CA GLU A 241 -16.36 -3.86 -7.02
C GLU A 241 -17.39 -3.58 -5.93
N GLU A 242 -18.23 -2.56 -6.11
CA GLU A 242 -19.35 -2.28 -5.22
C GLU A 242 -20.35 -3.43 -5.20
N GLU A 243 -20.67 -4.03 -6.34
CA GLU A 243 -21.52 -5.22 -6.44
C GLU A 243 -20.95 -6.38 -5.63
N ARG A 244 -19.66 -6.73 -5.81
CA ARG A 244 -19.01 -7.77 -5.02
C ARG A 244 -18.93 -7.45 -3.52
N ASN A 245 -18.91 -6.17 -3.17
CA ASN A 245 -18.98 -5.76 -1.77
C ASN A 245 -20.41 -5.99 -1.24
N ARG A 246 -21.46 -5.67 -2.02
CA ARG A 246 -22.86 -5.90 -1.66
C ARG A 246 -23.20 -7.39 -1.55
N GLU A 247 -22.82 -8.21 -2.54
CA GLU A 247 -23.09 -9.65 -2.57
C GLU A 247 -22.54 -10.41 -1.37
N TYR A 248 -21.43 -9.96 -0.78
CA TYR A 248 -20.84 -10.64 0.37
C TYR A 248 -21.66 -10.46 1.66
N PHE A 249 -22.43 -9.38 1.77
CA PHE A 249 -23.22 -9.05 2.96
C PHE A 249 -24.69 -9.44 2.85
N ASN A 250 -25.13 -9.86 1.66
CA ASN A 250 -26.47 -10.38 1.40
C ASN A 250 -26.47 -11.91 1.51
#